data_AF-A0A1W9R676-F1
#
_entry.id   AF-A0A1W9R676-F1
#
_cell.length_a   1.000
_cell.length_b   1.000
_cell.length_c   1.000
_cell.angle_alpha   90.00
_cell.angle_beta   90.00
_cell.angle_gamma   90.00
#
_symmetry.space_group_name_H-M   'P 1'
#
loop_
_entity.id
_entity.type
_entity.pdbx_description
1 polymer ?
#
loop_
_entity_poly.entity_id
_entity_poly.type
_entity_poly.pdbx_seq_one_letter_code
_entity_poly.pdbx_strand_id
1 'polypeptide(L)' 'MGNISNQKSGLNSIKIKDSGKQPVQVEMTFVPPHPFAIDIPEKRLVKAEDLSGAFTKIVRFFRSWGFEVK' A
#
# COMPACT_ATOMS: atom_id res chain seq x y z
N MET A 1 -8.29 29.74 15.79
CA MET A 1 -7.14 28.82 15.86
C MET A 1 -7.60 27.46 15.38
N GLY A 2 -7.43 27.19 14.08
CA GLY A 2 -7.85 25.91 13.48
C GLY A 2 -6.81 24.84 13.80
N ASN A 3 -7.24 23.75 14.44
CA ASN A 3 -6.40 22.59 14.66
C ASN A 3 -6.06 21.97 13.31
N ILE A 4 -4.83 22.16 12.87
CA ILE A 4 -4.24 21.42 11.75
C ILE A 4 -4.08 19.99 12.26
N SER A 5 -5.02 19.12 11.88
CA SER A 5 -4.91 17.70 12.11
C SER A 5 -3.65 17.21 11.41
N ASN A 6 -2.67 16.84 12.22
CA ASN A 6 -1.47 16.13 11.79
C ASN A 6 -1.94 14.89 11.02
N GLN A 7 -1.89 14.93 9.69
CA GLN A 7 -2.01 13.73 8.88
C GLN A 7 -0.80 12.87 9.25
N LYS A 8 -0.99 11.91 10.16
CA LYS A 8 -0.06 10.82 10.36
C LYS A 8 0.08 10.12 9.01
N SER A 9 1.16 10.40 8.29
CA SER A 9 1.47 9.67 7.06
C SER A 9 1.53 8.19 7.43
N GLY A 10 0.63 7.39 6.87
CA GLY A 10 0.69 5.94 7.02
C GLY A 10 2.10 5.48 6.68
N LEU A 11 2.74 4.73 7.58
CA LEU A 11 4.10 4.23 7.36
C LEU A 11 4.03 3.19 6.22
N ASN A 12 4.34 3.63 5.01
CA ASN A 12 4.52 2.73 3.88
C ASN A 12 5.98 2.30 3.86
N SER A 13 6.24 1.01 4.05
CA SER A 13 7.61 0.48 4.12
C SER A 13 7.86 -0.59 3.07
N ILE A 14 9.05 -0.52 2.47
CA ILE A 14 9.58 -1.57 1.60
C ILE A 14 10.72 -2.24 2.35
N LYS A 15 10.62 -3.56 2.54
CA LYS A 15 11.65 -4.39 3.14
C LYS A 15 12.18 -5.34 2.08
N ILE A 16 13.47 -5.29 1.82
CA ILE A 16 14.18 -6.20 0.93
C ILE A 16 15.03 -7.10 1.81
N LYS A 17 14.84 -8.42 1.70
CA LYS A 17 15.61 -9.43 2.44
C LYS A 17 16.71 -10.01 1.56
N ASP A 18 17.84 -10.36 2.15
CA ASP A 18 18.97 -10.97 1.42
C ASP A 18 18.72 -12.44 1.02
N SER A 19 17.67 -13.08 1.54
CA SER A 19 17.35 -14.48 1.22
C SER A 19 15.85 -14.80 1.34
N GLY A 20 15.43 -15.85 0.62
CA GLY A 20 14.07 -16.39 0.63
C GLY A 20 13.37 -16.30 -0.72
N LYS A 21 12.27 -17.06 -0.88
CA LYS A 21 11.51 -17.11 -2.15
C LYS A 21 10.81 -15.79 -2.51
N GLN A 22 10.58 -14.90 -1.54
CA GLN A 22 9.94 -13.60 -1.76
C GLN A 22 10.64 -12.54 -0.91
N PRO A 23 11.83 -12.08 -1.35
CA PRO A 23 12.67 -11.18 -0.58
C PRO A 23 12.08 -9.77 -0.50
N VAL A 24 11.26 -9.36 -1.47
CA VAL A 24 10.63 -8.03 -1.51
C VAL A 24 9.29 -8.06 -0.77
N GLN A 25 9.15 -7.19 0.22
CA GLN A 25 7.92 -7.03 0.99
C GLN A 25 7.52 -5.56 1.04
N VAL A 26 6.29 -5.25 0.65
CA VAL A 26 5.73 -3.90 0.69
C VAL A 26 4.54 -3.90 1.62
N GLU A 27 4.62 -3.12 2.69
CA GLU A 27 3.55 -2.91 3.65
C GLU A 27 2.92 -1.54 3.39
N MET A 28 1.63 -1.54 3.06
CA MET A 28 0.83 -0.34 2.78
C MET A 28 -0.24 -0.19 3.85
N THR A 29 -0.32 0.99 4.43
CA THR A 29 -1.42 1.36 5.35
C THR A 29 -2.27 2.43 4.68
N PHE A 30 -3.56 2.14 4.53
CA PHE A 30 -4.53 3.03 3.92
C PHE A 30 -5.32 3.74 5.00
N VAL A 31 -5.34 5.07 4.95
CA VAL A 31 -6.23 5.87 5.77
C VAL A 31 -7.55 5.98 5.02
N PRO A 32 -8.66 5.39 5.51
CA PRO A 32 -9.93 5.47 4.81
C PRO A 32 -10.36 6.94 4.72
N PRO A 33 -10.59 7.50 3.52
CA PRO A 33 -10.97 8.89 3.41
C PRO A 33 -12.48 9.01 3.59
N HIS A 34 -12.95 9.35 4.79
CA HIS A 34 -14.36 9.70 5.05
C HIS A 34 -15.36 8.52 4.91
N PRO A 35 -16.46 8.45 5.70
CA PRO A 35 -17.44 7.34 5.72
C PRO A 35 -18.17 7.02 4.40
N PHE A 36 -17.88 7.72 3.30
CA PHE A 36 -18.46 7.47 1.97
C PHE A 36 -17.43 7.05 0.92
N ALA A 37 -16.16 6.88 1.29
CA ALA A 37 -15.18 6.33 0.37
C ALA A 37 -15.21 4.80 0.34
N ILE A 38 -14.71 4.29 -0.77
CA ILE A 38 -14.47 2.87 -1.07
C ILE A 38 -13.84 2.19 0.15
N ASP A 39 -14.41 1.06 0.57
CA ASP A 39 -14.00 0.29 1.76
C ASP A 39 -12.69 -0.49 1.50
N ILE A 40 -11.61 0.24 1.28
CA ILE A 40 -10.27 -0.31 1.05
C ILE A 40 -9.75 -0.86 2.38
N PRO A 41 -9.12 -2.05 2.41
CA PRO A 41 -8.55 -2.60 3.62
C PRO A 41 -7.53 -1.65 4.23
N GLU A 42 -7.60 -1.46 5.55
CA GLU A 42 -6.71 -0.56 6.31
C GLU A 42 -5.22 -0.91 6.12
N LYS A 43 -4.90 -2.20 5.93
CA LYS A 43 -3.53 -2.68 5.76
C LYS A 43 -3.42 -3.72 4.65
N ARG A 44 -2.36 -3.64 3.86
CA ARG A 44 -2.02 -4.62 2.81
C ARG A 44 -0.53 -4.93 2.82
N LEU A 45 -0.22 -6.22 2.92
CA LEU A 45 1.13 -6.73 2.73
C LEU A 45 1.26 -7.39 1.35
N VAL A 46 2.18 -6.92 0.53
CA VAL A 46 2.55 -7.51 -0.75
C VAL A 46 3.92 -8.15 -0.61
N LYS A 47 4.06 -9.39 -1.07
CA LYS A 47 5.34 -10.11 -1.12
C LYS A 47 5.65 -10.50 -2.56
N ALA A 48 6.89 -10.38 -3.00
CA ALA A 48 7.31 -10.68 -4.36
C ALA A 48 8.76 -11.17 -4.43
N GLU A 49 9.08 -11.82 -5.54
CA GLU A 49 10.43 -12.27 -5.90
C GLU A 49 11.35 -11.09 -6.20
N ASP A 50 10.83 -10.05 -6.85
CA ASP A 50 11.55 -8.84 -7.23
C ASP A 50 10.67 -7.58 -7.10
N LEU A 51 11.26 -6.41 -7.39
CA LEU A 51 10.57 -5.12 -7.35
C LEU A 51 9.47 -5.01 -8.42
N SER A 52 9.71 -5.53 -9.62
CA SER A 52 8.75 -5.50 -10.74
C SER A 52 7.49 -6.31 -10.44
N GLY A 53 7.63 -7.47 -9.82
CA GLY A 53 6.55 -8.31 -9.35
C GLY A 53 5.80 -7.68 -8.18
N ALA A 54 6.50 -6.99 -7.27
CA ALA A 54 5.86 -6.20 -6.22
C ALA A 54 5.01 -5.08 -6.84
N PHE A 55 5.55 -4.31 -7.78
CA PHE A 55 4.83 -3.25 -8.50
C PHE A 55 3.60 -3.78 -9.21
N THR A 56 3.73 -4.89 -9.96
CA THR A 56 2.60 -5.50 -10.68
C THR A 56 1.47 -5.92 -9.73
N LYS A 57 1.81 -6.49 -8.56
CA LYS A 57 0.82 -6.87 -7.54
C LYS A 57 0.12 -5.66 -6.92
N ILE A 58 0.86 -4.57 -6.69
CA ILE A 58 0.32 -3.30 -6.18
C ILE A 58 -0.63 -2.68 -7.20
N VAL A 59 -0.22 -2.58 -8.47
CA VAL A 59 -1.05 -2.06 -9.56
C VAL A 59 -2.33 -2.87 -9.71
N ARG A 60 -2.25 -4.21 -9.69
CA ARG A 60 -3.43 -5.09 -9.75
C ARG A 60 -4.39 -4.85 -8.59
N PHE A 61 -3.85 -4.67 -7.39
CA PHE A 61 -4.66 -4.33 -6.21
C PHE A 61 -5.41 -3.02 -6.45
N PHE A 62 -4.72 -1.92 -6.80
CA PHE A 62 -5.37 -0.63 -7.05
C PHE A 62 -6.41 -0.69 -8.18
N ARG A 63 -6.12 -1.41 -9.27
CA ARG A 63 -7.08 -1.62 -10.36
C ARG A 63 -8.32 -2.39 -9.92
N SER A 64 -8.20 -3.38 -9.02
CA SER A 64 -9.38 -4.09 -8.47
C SER A 64 -10.31 -3.18 -7.65
N TRP A 65 -9.79 -2.05 -7.17
CA TRP A 65 -10.55 -1.03 -6.46
C TRP A 65 -10.96 0.15 -7.36
N GLY A 66 -10.76 0.05 -8.68
CA GLY A 66 -11.16 1.08 -9.64
C GLY A 66 -10.19 2.26 -9.78
N PHE A 67 -9.01 2.20 -9.17
CA PHE A 67 -7.98 3.23 -9.34
C PHE A 67 -7.23 3.07 -10.66
N GLU A 68 -6.98 4.20 -11.32
CA GLU A 68 -6.05 4.30 -12.44
C GLU A 68 -4.63 4.54 -11.87
N VAL A 69 -3.67 3.68 -12.24
CA VAL A 69 -2.25 3.84 -11.88
C VAL A 69 -1.51 4.30 -13.12
N LYS A 70 -0.88 5.47 -13.04
CA LYS A 70 -0.08 6.10 -14.11
C LYS A 70 1.40 6.04 -13.79
#